data_AF-A0A1M6W6J4-F1
#
_entry.id   AF-A0A1M6W6J4-F1
#
_cell.length_a   1.000
_cell.length_b   1.000
_cell.length_c   1.000
_cell.angle_alpha   90.00
_cell.angle_beta   90.00
_cell.angle_gamma   90.00
#
_symmetry.space_group_name_H-M   'P 1'
#
loop_
_entity.id
_entity.type
_entity.pdbx_description
1 polymer ?
#
loop_
_entity_poly.entity_id
_entity_poly.type
_entity_poly.pdbx_seq_one_letter_code
_entity_poly.pdbx_strand_id
1 'polypeptide(L)'
;MPRKVKTSRGMIQSMSRLSRCIDNGPMESFSIMMKSEMYYLNKFNTYEELQVAVKEYIHYYNTHRYQKRLTCNNAFGIQTIPYQFSSVHSYTFYEKNL
;
A
#
# COMPACT_ATOMS: atom_id res chain seq x y z
N MET A 1 -21.20 -1.11 -24.62
CA MET A 1 -20.59 0.18 -24.23
C MET A 1 -20.59 0.27 -22.71
N PRO A 2 -19.47 0.59 -22.02
CA PRO A 2 -19.52 0.82 -20.58
C PRO A 2 -20.41 2.03 -20.29
N ARG A 3 -21.37 1.90 -19.37
CA ARG A 3 -22.27 2.99 -18.96
C ARG A 3 -21.42 4.08 -18.32
N LYS A 4 -21.25 5.22 -19.00
CA LYS A 4 -20.62 6.42 -18.43
C LYS A 4 -21.60 7.06 -17.46
N VAL A 5 -21.52 6.70 -16.19
CA VAL A 5 -22.31 7.34 -15.12
C VAL A 5 -21.54 8.58 -14.68
N LYS A 6 -22.18 9.76 -14.75
CA LYS A 6 -21.62 10.99 -14.18
C LYS A 6 -21.99 11.05 -12.70
N THR A 7 -21.02 11.32 -11.85
CA THR A 7 -21.27 11.58 -10.42
C THR A 7 -21.89 12.97 -10.25
N SER A 8 -22.49 13.23 -9.08
CA SER A 8 -22.98 14.56 -8.69
C SER A 8 -21.89 15.65 -8.73
N ARG A 9 -20.62 15.25 -8.69
CA ARG A 9 -19.44 16.11 -8.78
C ARG A 9 -18.88 16.26 -10.20
N GLY A 10 -19.63 15.83 -11.22
CA GLY A 10 -19.22 15.96 -12.63
C GLY A 10 -18.13 14.99 -13.10
N MET A 11 -17.69 14.05 -12.24
CA MET A 11 -16.70 13.04 -12.61
C MET A 11 -17.35 11.92 -13.41
N ILE A 12 -16.62 11.38 -14.39
CA ILE A 12 -17.06 10.22 -15.16
C ILE A 12 -16.59 8.97 -14.43
N GLN A 13 -17.53 8.11 -14.03
CA GLN A 13 -17.19 6.80 -13.47
C GLN A 13 -16.59 5.93 -14.58
N SER A 14 -15.32 5.55 -14.39
CA SER A 14 -14.67 4.54 -15.21
C SER A 14 -14.86 3.19 -14.53
N MET A 15 -15.64 2.31 -15.16
CA MET A 15 -15.71 0.90 -14.78
C MET A 15 -15.07 0.08 -15.89
N SER A 16 -14.12 -0.76 -15.51
CA SER A 16 -13.57 -1.76 -16.39
C SER A 16 -14.65 -2.79 -16.80
N ARG A 17 -14.48 -3.43 -17.96
CA ARG A 17 -15.45 -4.43 -18.43
C ARG A 17 -15.47 -5.62 -17.46
N LEU A 18 -16.61 -6.29 -17.33
CA LEU A 18 -16.70 -7.59 -16.67
C LEU A 18 -15.55 -8.50 -17.14
N SER A 19 -14.85 -9.13 -16.19
CA SER A 19 -13.64 -9.95 -16.41
C SER A 19 -12.33 -9.19 -16.74
N ARG A 20 -12.30 -7.86 -16.64
CA ARG A 20 -11.04 -7.07 -16.75
C ARG A 20 -10.81 -6.22 -15.50
N CYS A 21 -10.16 -6.76 -14.48
CA CYS A 21 -9.86 -6.06 -13.22
C CYS A 21 -8.60 -5.17 -13.28
N ILE A 22 -8.42 -4.39 -14.34
CA ILE A 22 -7.16 -3.62 -14.57
C ILE A 22 -6.91 -2.61 -13.45
N ASP A 23 -7.97 -1.97 -12.98
CA ASP A 23 -7.99 -1.00 -11.89
C ASP A 23 -8.08 -1.68 -10.52
N ASN A 24 -8.92 -2.71 -10.41
CA ASN A 24 -9.21 -3.37 -9.15
C ASN A 24 -8.04 -4.25 -8.66
N GLY A 25 -7.38 -5.00 -9.53
CA GLY A 25 -6.32 -5.95 -9.14
C GLY A 25 -5.15 -5.30 -8.38
N PRO A 26 -4.60 -4.16 -8.82
CA PRO A 26 -3.58 -3.43 -8.06
C PRO A 26 -4.08 -2.96 -6.68
N MET A 27 -5.32 -2.49 -6.59
CA MET A 27 -5.92 -2.00 -5.35
C MET A 27 -6.20 -3.13 -4.35
N GLU A 28 -6.65 -4.29 -4.85
CA GLU A 28 -6.80 -5.52 -4.06
C GLU A 28 -5.45 -6.00 -3.54
N SER A 29 -4.43 -6.01 -4.41
CA SER A 29 -3.06 -6.40 -4.04
C SER A 29 -2.52 -5.53 -2.90
N PHE A 30 -2.69 -4.20 -3.01
CA PHE A 30 -2.32 -3.28 -1.94
C PHE A 30 -3.06 -3.58 -0.64
N SER A 31 -4.38 -3.82 -0.72
CA SER A 31 -5.21 -4.06 0.46
C SER A 31 -4.85 -5.37 1.16
N ILE A 32 -4.52 -6.42 0.40
CA ILE A 32 -4.04 -7.70 0.94
C ILE A 32 -2.71 -7.47 1.67
N MET A 33 -1.78 -6.75 1.05
CA MET A 33 -0.48 -6.48 1.64
C MET A 33 -0.54 -5.64 2.90
N MET A 34 -1.34 -4.56 2.91
CA MET A 34 -1.56 -3.75 4.10
C MET A 34 -2.09 -4.63 5.24
N LYS A 35 -3.01 -5.53 4.93
CA LYS A 35 -3.57 -6.42 5.94
C LYS A 35 -2.52 -7.40 6.49
N SER A 36 -1.72 -8.01 5.62
CA SER A 36 -0.70 -8.98 6.03
C SER A 36 0.51 -8.36 6.73
N GLU A 37 0.95 -7.18 6.29
CA GLU A 37 2.18 -6.53 6.77
C GLU A 37 1.93 -5.60 7.96
N MET A 38 0.71 -5.09 8.15
CA MET A 38 0.38 -4.15 9.22
C MET A 38 -0.81 -4.60 10.05
N TYR A 39 -1.97 -4.91 9.44
CA TYR A 39 -3.20 -5.12 10.23
C TYR A 39 -3.18 -6.40 11.07
N TYR A 40 -2.81 -7.54 10.49
CA TYR A 40 -2.84 -8.84 11.17
C TYR A 40 -1.70 -9.03 12.18
N LEU A 41 -0.64 -8.22 12.08
CA LEU A 41 0.50 -8.28 12.98
C LEU A 41 0.31 -7.45 14.25
N ASN A 42 -0.72 -6.60 14.30
CA ASN A 42 -0.95 -5.66 15.39
C ASN A 42 -2.32 -5.86 16.04
N LYS A 43 -2.46 -5.40 17.29
CA LYS A 43 -3.75 -5.26 17.98
C LYS A 43 -4.05 -3.77 18.12
N PHE A 44 -5.27 -3.39 17.77
CA PHE A 44 -5.76 -2.03 17.88
C PHE A 44 -6.92 -2.03 18.87
N ASN A 45 -6.83 -1.17 19.88
CA ASN A 45 -7.86 -1.05 20.91
C ASN A 45 -8.85 0.06 20.57
N THR A 46 -8.43 1.01 19.73
CA THR A 46 -9.26 2.15 19.32
C THR A 46 -9.26 2.32 17.80
N TYR A 47 -10.28 3.03 17.29
CA TYR A 47 -10.36 3.38 15.87
C TYR A 47 -9.24 4.35 15.49
N GLU A 48 -8.89 5.27 16.39
CA GLU A 48 -7.87 6.29 16.21
C GLU A 48 -6.49 5.66 16.01
N GLU A 49 -6.14 4.64 16.81
CA GLU A 49 -4.90 3.87 16.66
C GLU A 49 -4.83 3.20 15.27
N LEU A 50 -5.92 2.54 14.85
CA LEU A 50 -5.98 1.93 13.52
C LEU A 50 -5.87 2.98 12.41
N GLN A 51 -6.51 4.13 12.56
CA GLN A 51 -6.47 5.21 11.58
C GLN A 51 -5.05 5.76 11.42
N VAL A 52 -4.32 5.93 12.52
CA VAL A 52 -2.92 6.36 12.50
C VAL A 52 -2.05 5.32 11.80
N ALA A 53 -2.16 4.04 12.18
CA ALA A 53 -1.38 2.97 11.56
C ALA A 53 -1.65 2.83 10.04
N VAL A 54 -2.89 3.02 9.60
CA VAL A 54 -3.25 3.05 8.18
C VAL A 54 -2.60 4.22 7.46
N LYS A 55 -2.63 5.44 8.04
CA LYS A 55 -1.98 6.63 7.46
C LYS A 55 -0.47 6.42 7.32
N GLU A 56 0.17 5.88 8.36
CA GLU A 56 1.60 5.58 8.36
C GLU A 56 1.96 4.52 7.32
N TYR A 57 1.17 3.44 7.22
CA TYR A 57 1.41 2.40 6.21
C TYR A 57 1.26 2.95 4.79
N ILE A 58 0.26 3.78 4.52
CA ILE A 58 0.10 4.43 3.20
C ILE A 58 1.32 5.31 2.89
N HIS A 59 1.79 6.08 3.87
CA HIS A 59 2.98 6.90 3.69
C HIS A 59 4.20 6.03 3.36
N TYR A 60 4.47 5.00 4.17
CA TYR A 60 5.54 4.01 3.94
C TYR A 60 5.44 3.37 2.56
N TYR A 61 4.26 2.88 2.18
CA TYR A 61 4.04 2.21 0.90
C TYR A 61 4.40 3.12 -0.29
N ASN A 62 4.02 4.40 -0.21
CA ASN A 62 4.22 5.32 -1.32
C ASN A 62 5.64 5.89 -1.39
N THR A 63 6.33 6.04 -0.25
CA THR A 63 7.60 6.78 -0.17
C THR A 63 8.83 5.90 0.11
N HIS A 64 8.67 4.76 0.78
CA HIS A 64 9.79 3.94 1.24
C HIS A 64 9.76 2.52 0.66
N ARG A 65 8.61 2.04 0.16
CA ARG A 65 8.51 0.67 -0.35
C ARG A 65 9.32 0.49 -1.63
N TYR A 66 10.25 -0.45 -1.58
CA TYR A 66 10.99 -0.92 -2.73
C TYR A 66 10.09 -1.70 -3.69
N GLN A 67 10.06 -1.31 -4.97
CA GLN A 67 9.36 -2.05 -6.01
C GLN A 67 10.34 -2.55 -7.07
N LYS A 68 10.58 -3.87 -7.10
CA LYS A 68 11.48 -4.51 -8.07
C LYS A 68 11.06 -4.21 -9.52
N ARG A 69 9.75 -4.16 -9.79
CA ARG A 69 9.17 -3.88 -11.10
C ARG A 69 9.32 -2.42 -11.54
N LEU A 70 9.61 -1.50 -10.62
CA LEU A 70 9.84 -0.08 -10.90
C LEU A 70 11.33 0.29 -10.80
N THR A 71 12.23 -0.63 -11.15
CA THR A 71 13.69 -0.41 -11.05
C THR A 71 14.08 0.19 -9.70
N CYS A 72 13.65 -0.43 -8.60
CA CYS A 72 13.90 0.02 -7.22
C CYS A 72 13.38 1.41 -6.84
N ASN A 73 12.41 1.95 -7.57
CA ASN A 73 11.75 3.20 -7.21
C ASN A 73 10.48 2.94 -6.36
N ASN A 74 10.10 3.95 -5.58
CA ASN A 74 8.80 3.98 -4.92
C ASN A 74 7.69 4.43 -5.88
N ALA A 75 6.45 4.53 -5.39
CA ALA A 75 5.29 4.95 -6.21
C ALA A 75 5.42 6.37 -6.79
N PHE A 76 6.24 7.23 -6.18
CA PHE A 76 6.53 8.59 -6.64
C PHE A 76 7.73 8.67 -7.59
N GLY A 77 8.35 7.54 -7.95
CA GLY A 77 9.49 7.53 -8.88
C GLY A 77 10.82 7.95 -8.25
N ILE A 78 10.90 8.04 -6.92
CA ILE A 78 12.15 8.32 -6.21
C ILE A 78 12.85 6.99 -5.95
N GLN A 79 14.15 6.94 -6.24
CA GLN A 79 14.98 5.77 -5.96
C GLN A 79 15.07 5.55 -4.46
N THR A 80 14.41 4.50 -3.98
CA THR A 80 14.60 4.07 -2.60
C THR A 80 15.97 3.43 -2.55
N ILE A 81 16.92 4.06 -1.88
CA ILE A 81 18.27 3.51 -1.69
C ILE A 81 18.09 2.12 -1.10
N PRO A 82 18.60 1.04 -1.73
CA PRO A 82 18.60 -0.25 -1.10
C PRO A 82 19.46 -0.10 0.16
N TYR A 83 18.85 -0.12 1.34
CA TYR A 83 19.60 -0.30 2.56
C TYR A 83 20.36 -1.61 2.36
N GLN A 84 21.68 -1.49 2.21
CA GLN A 84 22.53 -2.56 1.74
C GLN A 84 22.30 -3.79 2.61
N PHE A 85 22.17 -4.93 1.93
CA PHE A 85 22.37 -6.25 2.52
C PHE A 85 23.86 -6.39 2.87
N SER A 86 24.33 -5.59 3.83
CA SER A 86 25.64 -5.65 4.45
C SER A 86 25.38 -6.08 5.88
N SER A 87 25.52 -7.38 6.08
CA SER A 87 25.87 -8.05 7.35
C SER A 87 25.66 -7.21 8.63
N VAL A 88 24.68 -7.63 9.43
CA VAL A 88 24.55 -7.37 10.89
C VAL A 88 23.96 -6.02 11.33
N HIS A 89 22.78 -5.61 10.84
CA HIS A 89 21.83 -4.81 11.65
C HIS A 89 20.47 -4.62 10.98
N SER A 90 19.43 -5.33 11.43
CA SER A 90 18.02 -4.86 11.48
C SER A 90 17.07 -5.99 11.91
N TYR A 91 17.35 -6.62 13.04
CA TYR A 91 16.37 -7.33 13.85
C TYR A 91 15.68 -6.39 14.87
N THR A 92 15.62 -5.08 14.61
CA THR A 92 15.23 -4.08 15.63
C THR A 92 13.87 -3.41 15.40
N PHE A 93 13.00 -4.00 14.55
CA PHE A 93 11.57 -3.65 14.52
C PHE A 93 10.68 -4.73 15.16
N TYR A 94 11.17 -5.97 15.27
CA TYR A 94 10.39 -7.11 15.79
C TYR A 94 10.61 -7.42 17.29
N GLU A 95 11.61 -6.82 17.95
CA GLU A 95 11.92 -7.13 19.37
C GLU A 95 11.37 -6.12 20.40
N LYS A 96 10.60 -5.10 19.99
CA LYS A 96 10.02 -4.13 20.94
C LYS A 96 8.62 -4.46 21.44
N ASN A 97 8.06 -5.61 21.06
CA ASN A 97 6.73 -6.06 21.51
C ASN A 97 6.70 -7.58 21.82
N LEU A 98 7.72 -8.06 22.54
CA LEU A 98 7.67 -9.30 23.33
C LEU A 98 8.04 -8.97 24.77
#